data_AF-A0A367YKE7-F1
#
_entry.id   AF-A0A367YKE7-F1
#
_cell.length_a   1.000
_cell.length_b   1.000
_cell.length_c   1.000
_cell.angle_alpha   90.00
_cell.angle_beta   90.00
_cell.angle_gamma   90.00
#
_symmetry.space_group_name_H-M   'P 1'
#
loop_
_entity.id
_entity.type
_entity.pdbx_description
1 polymer ?
#
loop_
_entity_poly.entity_id
_entity_poly.type
_entity_poly.pdbx_seq_one_letter_code
_entity_poly.pdbx_strand_id
1 'polypeptide(L)'
;MLPRTFIRRLATQKKLSPDEAKRQATQLAVQSLKDFGSLLSNSSEETQPINTAPVFEDPRKFASLSLLHQGQVLGELQEKYDKNWNKLSEKEKKLGYFIAYGDWGVREKFSNWDSLVEPPLDLPFEVPSRIKTTSPGKETKVGKLPEVKLSETPVRRDQFNVKRMDGVTKFFIYLVVFISMVAFARDKNVGESGKPKEIVIEDKYEIERQKRLKQEEEERVEAERKRKIEEEKELARKNGRKWYYLWLK
;
A
#
# COMPACT_ATOMS: atom_id res chain seq x y z
N MET A 1 -13.63 -19.95 -79.47
CA MET A 1 -13.49 -21.07 -78.49
C MET A 1 -12.49 -20.63 -77.43
N LEU A 2 -12.94 -20.35 -76.21
CA LEU A 2 -12.11 -19.91 -75.09
C LEU A 2 -11.80 -21.12 -74.19
N PRO A 3 -10.53 -21.43 -73.89
CA PRO A 3 -10.23 -22.42 -72.86
C PRO A 3 -10.33 -21.78 -71.46
N ARG A 4 -11.30 -22.26 -70.68
CA ARG A 4 -11.46 -21.98 -69.25
C ARG A 4 -10.31 -22.63 -68.48
N THR A 5 -9.41 -21.83 -67.92
CA THR A 5 -8.40 -22.32 -66.96
C THR A 5 -9.02 -22.38 -65.56
N PHE A 6 -9.31 -23.61 -65.12
CA PHE A 6 -9.68 -23.92 -63.75
C PHE A 6 -8.44 -23.78 -62.85
N ILE A 7 -8.37 -22.72 -62.02
CA ILE A 7 -7.36 -22.62 -60.96
C ILE A 7 -7.79 -23.54 -59.82
N ARG A 8 -7.20 -24.73 -59.76
CA ARG A 8 -7.39 -25.72 -58.70
C ARG A 8 -6.64 -25.26 -57.45
N ARG A 9 -7.32 -24.63 -56.47
CA ARG A 9 -6.79 -24.46 -55.11
C ARG A 9 -6.69 -25.83 -54.44
N LEU A 10 -5.50 -26.42 -54.42
CA LEU A 10 -5.16 -27.56 -53.57
C LEU A 10 -4.40 -27.02 -52.35
N ALA A 11 -5.14 -26.64 -51.31
CA ALA A 11 -4.58 -26.59 -49.97
C ALA A 11 -4.48 -28.05 -49.48
N THR A 12 -3.36 -28.70 -49.76
CA THR A 12 -3.03 -29.99 -49.17
C THR A 12 -2.71 -29.77 -47.70
N GLN A 13 -3.69 -30.04 -46.82
CA GLN A 13 -3.40 -30.28 -45.40
C GLN A 13 -2.58 -31.57 -45.30
N LYS A 14 -1.26 -31.43 -45.44
CA LYS A 14 -0.31 -32.49 -45.15
C LYS A 14 -0.48 -32.83 -43.66
N LYS A 15 -1.00 -34.01 -43.34
CA LYS A 15 -1.11 -34.50 -41.96
C LYS A 15 0.31 -34.63 -41.41
N LEU A 16 0.75 -33.62 -40.66
CA LEU A 16 2.02 -33.64 -39.94
C LEU A 16 1.99 -34.79 -38.94
N SER A 17 3.13 -35.46 -38.76
CA SER A 17 3.25 -36.49 -37.72
C SER A 17 2.97 -35.87 -36.34
N PRO A 18 2.43 -36.62 -35.37
CA PRO A 18 2.06 -36.06 -34.06
C PRO A 18 3.25 -35.39 -33.34
N ASP A 19 4.48 -35.85 -33.61
CA ASP A 19 5.69 -35.27 -33.04
C ASP A 19 6.15 -34.00 -33.77
N GLU A 20 5.98 -33.92 -35.09
CA GLU A 20 6.24 -32.70 -35.85
C GLU A 20 5.22 -31.60 -35.54
N ALA A 21 3.96 -31.98 -35.34
CA ALA A 21 2.90 -31.07 -34.93
C ALA A 21 3.16 -30.50 -33.53
N LYS A 22 3.65 -31.31 -32.59
CA LYS A 22 4.06 -30.84 -31.26
C LYS A 22 5.26 -29.88 -31.34
N ARG A 23 6.27 -30.18 -32.16
CA ARG A 23 7.44 -29.31 -32.35
C ARG A 23 7.07 -27.97 -33.01
N GLN A 24 6.16 -27.97 -33.98
CA GLN A 24 5.66 -26.74 -34.57
C GLN A 24 4.78 -25.96 -33.60
N ALA A 25 3.93 -26.64 -32.82
CA ALA A 25 3.12 -25.98 -31.79
C ALA A 25 4.00 -25.36 -30.68
N THR A 26 5.08 -26.01 -30.26
CA THR A 26 6.02 -25.43 -29.29
C THR A 26 6.82 -24.28 -29.89
N GLN A 27 7.26 -24.38 -31.15
CA GLN A 27 7.91 -23.26 -31.83
C GLN A 27 6.98 -22.06 -31.99
N LEU A 28 5.72 -22.28 -32.38
CA LEU A 28 4.70 -21.24 -32.48
C LEU A 28 4.32 -20.66 -31.11
N ALA A 29 4.29 -21.48 -30.05
CA ALA A 29 4.07 -21.02 -28.68
C ALA A 29 5.24 -20.16 -28.17
N VAL A 30 6.49 -20.55 -28.43
CA VAL A 30 7.67 -19.77 -28.07
C VAL A 30 7.73 -18.47 -28.88
N GLN A 31 7.40 -18.52 -30.16
CA GLN A 31 7.35 -17.33 -31.02
C GLN A 31 6.22 -16.38 -30.60
N SER A 32 5.03 -16.90 -30.30
CA SER A 32 3.92 -16.08 -29.79
C SER A 32 4.20 -15.51 -28.41
N LEU A 33 4.86 -16.23 -27.49
CA LEU A 33 5.30 -15.66 -26.21
C LEU A 33 6.35 -14.55 -26.40
N LYS A 34 7.27 -14.71 -27.36
CA LYS A 34 8.24 -13.68 -27.72
C LYS A 34 7.55 -12.45 -28.32
N ASP A 35 6.56 -12.66 -29.18
CA ASP A 35 5.77 -11.59 -29.81
C ASP A 35 4.83 -10.89 -28.80
N PHE A 36 4.29 -11.61 -27.81
CA PHE A 36 3.54 -11.03 -26.68
C PHE A 36 4.43 -10.23 -25.74
N GLY A 37 5.66 -10.69 -25.47
CA GLY A 37 6.67 -9.92 -24.74
C GLY A 37 7.08 -8.65 -25.48
N SER A 38 7.20 -8.71 -26.80
CA SER A 38 7.47 -7.57 -27.69
C SER A 38 6.30 -6.58 -27.75
N LEU A 39 5.05 -7.07 -27.77
CA LEU A 39 3.85 -6.22 -27.73
C LEU A 39 3.66 -5.52 -26.37
N LEU A 40 4.09 -6.13 -25.26
CA LEU A 40 4.11 -5.49 -23.95
C LEU A 40 5.28 -4.51 -23.78
N SER A 41 6.39 -4.68 -24.51
CA SER A 41 7.53 -3.75 -24.49
C SER A 41 7.35 -2.52 -25.41
N ASN A 42 6.28 -2.47 -26.21
CA ASN A 42 6.10 -1.41 -27.20
C ASN A 42 5.47 -0.11 -26.64
N SER A 43 5.46 0.08 -25.31
CA SER A 43 4.87 1.26 -24.66
C SER A 43 5.88 2.17 -23.93
N SER A 44 7.18 1.90 -24.01
CA SER A 44 8.16 2.77 -23.35
C SER A 44 9.37 3.05 -24.25
N GLU A 45 9.48 4.29 -24.69
CA GLU A 45 10.70 4.93 -25.20
C GLU A 45 11.90 4.72 -24.24
N GLU A 46 11.62 4.35 -22.99
CA GLU A 46 12.56 4.10 -21.89
C GLU A 46 13.34 2.77 -21.96
N THR A 47 12.99 1.86 -22.88
CA THR A 47 13.66 0.54 -23.01
C THR A 47 14.61 0.41 -24.20
N GLN A 48 14.67 1.42 -25.06
CA GLN A 48 15.59 1.41 -26.20
C GLN A 48 16.95 1.99 -25.79
N PRO A 49 18.08 1.43 -26.27
CA PRO A 49 19.39 1.98 -25.94
C PRO A 49 19.50 3.42 -26.44
N ILE A 50 19.93 4.31 -25.57
CA ILE A 50 20.07 5.74 -25.90
C ILE A 50 21.44 6.02 -26.51
N ASN A 51 21.51 7.12 -27.26
CA ASN A 51 22.79 7.74 -27.57
C ASN A 51 23.36 8.37 -26.29
N THR A 52 24.46 7.83 -25.78
CA THR A 52 25.09 8.26 -24.53
C THR A 52 26.01 9.47 -24.72
N ALA A 53 26.46 9.78 -25.95
CA ALA A 53 27.33 10.91 -26.25
C ALA A 53 26.90 12.25 -25.62
N PRO A 54 25.62 12.70 -25.69
CA PRO A 54 25.19 13.96 -25.06
C PRO A 54 25.33 13.99 -23.54
N VAL A 55 25.35 12.83 -22.89
CA VAL A 55 25.53 12.68 -21.43
C VAL A 55 27.00 12.82 -21.06
N PHE A 56 27.90 12.32 -21.92
CA PHE A 56 29.35 12.54 -21.76
C PHE A 56 29.76 14.00 -21.94
N GLU A 57 29.00 14.79 -22.70
CA GLU A 57 29.25 16.23 -22.84
C GLU A 57 28.72 17.04 -21.66
N ASP A 58 27.48 16.77 -21.25
CA ASP A 58 26.82 17.44 -20.12
C ASP A 58 26.45 16.42 -19.02
N PRO A 59 27.27 16.29 -17.97
CA PRO A 59 27.03 15.33 -16.89
C PRO A 59 25.67 15.49 -16.20
N ARG A 60 25.12 16.71 -16.15
CA ARG A 60 23.82 17.01 -15.52
C ARG A 60 22.65 16.25 -16.16
N LYS A 61 22.74 15.89 -17.44
CA LYS A 61 21.71 15.11 -18.13
C LYS A 61 21.57 13.69 -17.58
N PHE A 62 22.60 13.19 -16.90
CA PHE A 62 22.59 11.87 -16.26
C PHE A 62 21.48 11.74 -15.20
N ALA A 63 21.24 12.79 -14.42
CA ALA A 63 20.26 12.77 -13.33
C ALA A 63 18.81 12.59 -13.85
N SER A 64 18.50 13.12 -15.05
CA SER A 64 17.18 13.01 -15.67
C SER A 64 16.93 11.69 -16.40
N LEU A 65 17.93 10.82 -16.53
CA LEU A 65 17.78 9.55 -17.23
C LEU A 65 17.01 8.51 -16.41
N SER A 66 16.30 7.61 -17.10
CA SER A 66 15.74 6.41 -16.47
C SER A 66 16.86 5.50 -15.95
N LEU A 67 16.54 4.66 -14.95
CA LEU A 67 17.51 3.76 -14.33
C LEU A 67 18.20 2.83 -15.33
N LEU A 68 17.49 2.38 -16.37
CA LEU A 68 18.04 1.53 -17.42
C LEU A 68 19.11 2.26 -18.23
N HIS A 69 18.83 3.50 -18.63
CA HIS A 69 19.76 4.34 -19.37
C HIS A 69 20.95 4.78 -18.52
N GLN A 70 20.74 5.04 -17.22
CA GLN A 70 21.84 5.28 -16.28
C GLN A 70 22.77 4.06 -16.21
N GLY A 71 22.21 2.84 -16.19
CA GLY A 71 22.96 1.60 -16.25
C GLY A 71 23.80 1.45 -17.52
N GLN A 72 23.26 1.85 -18.68
CA GLN A 72 24.00 1.85 -19.94
C GLN A 72 25.22 2.80 -19.89
N VAL A 73 25.01 4.05 -19.47
CA VAL A 73 26.08 5.05 -19.36
C VAL A 73 27.16 4.60 -18.36
N LEU A 74 26.74 4.00 -17.25
CA LEU A 74 27.65 3.43 -16.25
C LEU A 74 28.47 2.27 -16.81
N GLY A 75 27.86 1.36 -17.56
CA GLY A 75 28.57 0.27 -18.23
C GLY A 75 29.64 0.78 -19.19
N GLU A 76 29.28 1.73 -20.06
CA GLU A 76 30.24 2.35 -20.99
C GLU A 76 31.36 3.11 -20.27
N LEU A 77 31.06 3.78 -19.16
CA LEU A 77 32.04 4.47 -18.34
C LEU A 77 32.97 3.46 -17.62
N GLN A 78 32.42 2.36 -17.12
CA GLN A 78 33.19 1.30 -16.45
C GLN A 78 34.16 0.63 -17.43
N GLU A 79 33.72 0.30 -18.64
CA GLU A 79 34.59 -0.24 -19.69
C GLU A 79 35.75 0.71 -20.06
N LYS A 80 35.55 2.02 -19.90
CA LYS A 80 36.60 3.03 -20.08
C LYS A 80 37.51 3.11 -18.85
N TYR A 81 36.96 2.97 -17.64
CA TYR A 81 37.74 2.94 -16.40
C TYR A 81 38.60 1.71 -16.22
N ASP A 82 38.18 0.57 -16.77
CA ASP A 82 38.98 -0.65 -16.78
C ASP A 82 40.22 -0.52 -17.69
N LYS A 83 40.26 0.50 -18.55
CA LYS A 83 41.43 0.87 -19.37
C LYS A 83 42.34 1.84 -18.60
N ASN A 84 43.48 2.18 -19.20
CA ASN A 84 44.45 3.10 -18.58
C ASN A 84 43.82 4.47 -18.26
N TRP A 85 43.81 4.85 -16.98
CA TRP A 85 43.28 6.13 -16.48
C TRP A 85 43.87 7.38 -17.16
N ASN A 86 45.12 7.29 -17.60
CA ASN A 86 45.80 8.39 -18.30
C ASN A 86 45.27 8.63 -19.72
N LYS A 87 44.56 7.66 -20.31
CA LYS A 87 43.94 7.77 -21.64
C LYS A 87 42.50 8.26 -21.59
N LEU A 88 41.92 8.38 -20.40
CA LEU A 88 40.56 8.87 -20.22
C LEU A 88 40.48 10.37 -20.55
N SER A 89 39.46 10.75 -21.31
CA SER A 89 39.17 12.15 -21.61
C SER A 89 38.75 12.90 -20.34
N GLU A 90 39.01 14.20 -20.30
CA GLU A 90 38.56 15.07 -19.21
C GLU A 90 37.03 15.04 -19.06
N LYS A 91 36.29 14.92 -20.18
CA LYS A 91 34.82 14.79 -20.19
C LYS A 91 34.36 13.54 -19.43
N GLU A 92 35.05 12.42 -19.63
CA GLU A 92 34.73 11.13 -19.00
C GLU A 92 35.05 11.17 -17.49
N LYS A 93 36.17 11.82 -17.12
CA LYS A 93 36.52 12.05 -15.72
C LYS A 93 35.50 12.94 -15.02
N LYS A 94 35.05 14.02 -15.68
CA LYS A 94 34.00 14.91 -15.17
C LYS A 94 32.67 14.19 -14.99
N LEU A 95 32.27 13.36 -15.96
CA LEU A 95 31.05 12.58 -15.87
C LEU A 95 31.09 11.62 -14.67
N GLY A 96 32.15 10.83 -14.50
CA GLY A 96 32.18 9.92 -13.36
C GLY A 96 32.38 10.59 -12.02
N TYR A 97 33.06 11.75 -11.97
CA TYR A 97 33.06 12.58 -10.77
C TYR A 97 31.64 13.06 -10.43
N PHE A 98 30.88 13.53 -11.42
CA PHE A 98 29.48 13.93 -11.24
C PHE A 98 28.59 12.77 -10.81
N ILE A 99 28.77 11.58 -11.39
CA ILE A 99 28.02 10.39 -10.99
C ILE A 99 28.33 10.03 -9.52
N ALA A 100 29.59 10.05 -9.11
CA ALA A 100 29.97 9.67 -7.74
C ALA A 100 29.62 10.74 -6.69
N TYR A 101 29.80 12.01 -7.02
CA TYR A 101 29.81 13.11 -6.05
C TYR A 101 29.00 14.34 -6.45
N GLY A 102 28.29 14.31 -7.58
CA GLY A 102 27.48 15.42 -8.07
C GLY A 102 26.21 15.67 -7.25
N ASP A 103 25.53 16.72 -7.63
CA ASP A 103 24.29 17.26 -7.06
C ASP A 103 23.03 16.51 -7.54
N TRP A 104 23.03 15.18 -7.44
CA TRP A 104 21.89 14.35 -7.88
C TRP A 104 21.53 13.24 -6.87
N GLY A 105 20.30 12.74 -6.92
CA GLY A 105 19.78 11.72 -6.02
C GLY A 105 19.80 12.17 -4.55
N VAL A 106 20.58 11.48 -3.71
CA VAL A 106 20.71 11.78 -2.27
C VAL A 106 21.35 13.15 -2.02
N ARG A 107 21.99 13.73 -3.03
CA ARG A 107 22.79 14.95 -2.95
C ARG A 107 22.07 16.20 -3.50
N GLU A 108 20.83 16.09 -3.97
CA GLU A 108 20.07 17.21 -4.57
C GLU A 108 19.74 18.33 -3.58
N LYS A 109 19.47 17.99 -2.32
CA LYS A 109 19.03 18.97 -1.30
C LYS A 109 20.16 19.84 -0.74
N PHE A 110 21.41 19.63 -1.15
CA PHE A 110 22.53 20.47 -0.71
C PHE A 110 22.53 21.77 -1.52
N SER A 111 22.55 22.92 -0.84
CA SER A 111 22.54 24.24 -1.47
C SER A 111 23.94 24.84 -1.69
N ASN A 112 24.98 24.15 -1.21
CA ASN A 112 26.32 24.69 -1.05
C ASN A 112 27.35 24.13 -2.05
N TRP A 113 26.91 23.63 -3.21
CA TRP A 113 27.77 23.08 -4.26
C TRP A 113 28.76 24.08 -4.86
N ASP A 114 28.30 25.32 -5.08
CA ASP A 114 29.12 26.39 -5.65
C ASP A 114 29.91 27.18 -4.58
N SER A 115 29.77 26.82 -3.30
CA SER A 115 30.44 27.51 -2.20
C SER A 115 31.89 27.05 -2.09
N LEU A 116 32.84 27.95 -2.39
CA LEU A 116 34.27 27.73 -2.11
C LEU A 116 34.58 27.67 -0.60
N VAL A 117 33.64 28.10 0.25
CA VAL A 117 33.86 28.28 1.69
C VAL A 117 33.38 27.08 2.49
N GLU A 118 32.21 26.56 2.14
CA GLU A 118 31.56 25.45 2.83
C GLU A 118 30.98 24.50 1.79
N PRO A 119 31.80 23.70 1.08
CA PRO A 119 31.27 22.68 0.20
C PRO A 119 30.61 21.55 1.01
N PRO A 120 29.82 20.67 0.38
CA PRO A 120 29.24 19.52 1.06
C PRO A 120 30.31 18.66 1.74
N LEU A 121 30.10 18.35 3.02
CA LEU A 121 31.06 17.62 3.87
C LEU A 121 31.32 16.16 3.44
N ASP A 122 30.60 15.69 2.43
CA ASP A 122 30.63 14.32 1.90
C ASP A 122 31.38 14.25 0.56
N LEU A 123 32.20 15.24 0.27
CA LEU A 123 33.15 15.20 -0.83
C LEU A 123 34.43 14.50 -0.37
N PRO A 124 35.09 13.73 -1.25
CA PRO A 124 36.28 12.94 -0.92
C PRO A 124 37.54 13.81 -0.76
N PHE A 125 37.45 15.11 -1.04
CA PHE A 125 38.56 16.02 -0.92
C PHE A 125 38.60 16.59 0.49
N GLU A 126 39.74 16.44 1.14
CA GLU A 126 40.06 17.21 2.33
C GLU A 126 40.11 18.68 1.91
N VAL A 127 39.03 19.41 2.17
CA VAL A 127 39.08 20.87 2.12
C VAL A 127 40.19 21.25 3.08
N PRO A 128 41.26 21.96 2.64
CA PRO A 128 42.32 22.36 3.53
C PRO A 128 41.65 23.04 4.71
N SER A 129 41.76 22.44 5.90
CA SER A 129 40.98 22.82 7.07
C SER A 129 41.15 24.31 7.26
N ARG A 130 40.09 25.09 7.00
CA ARG A 130 40.11 26.52 7.27
C ARG A 130 40.29 26.64 8.77
N ILE A 131 41.51 26.96 9.18
CA ILE A 131 41.81 27.39 10.53
C ILE A 131 40.86 28.57 10.76
N LYS A 132 39.95 28.45 11.74
CA LYS A 132 38.96 29.50 12.06
C LYS A 132 39.61 30.88 12.22
N THR A 133 40.90 30.90 12.52
CA THR A 133 41.80 32.06 12.54
C THR A 133 42.73 32.04 11.32
N THR A 134 42.64 33.07 10.48
CA THR A 134 43.54 33.29 9.33
C THR A 134 45.02 33.50 9.73
N SER A 135 45.31 33.60 11.03
CA SER A 135 46.66 33.56 11.61
C SER A 135 46.65 32.86 12.98
N PRO A 136 46.94 31.55 13.07
CA PRO A 136 47.10 30.91 14.37
C PRO A 136 48.39 31.41 15.04
N GLY A 137 48.26 32.01 16.22
CA GLY A 137 49.39 32.35 17.09
C GLY A 137 49.84 31.17 17.95
N LYS A 138 50.94 31.35 18.70
CA LYS A 138 51.50 30.31 19.61
C LYS A 138 50.53 29.87 20.72
N GLU A 139 49.56 30.70 21.07
CA GLU A 139 48.55 30.44 22.11
C GLU A 139 47.28 29.72 21.58
N THR A 140 47.19 29.48 20.27
CA THR A 140 45.96 28.92 19.67
C THR A 140 45.88 27.42 19.96
N LYS A 141 45.10 27.04 20.98
CA LYS A 141 44.86 25.63 21.31
C LYS A 141 43.99 24.97 20.24
N VAL A 142 44.56 24.02 19.50
CA VAL A 142 43.82 23.20 18.52
C VAL A 142 43.04 22.13 19.29
N GLY A 143 41.71 22.24 19.27
CA GLY A 143 40.80 21.25 19.84
C GLY A 143 40.23 20.30 18.78
N LYS A 144 39.83 19.10 19.20
CA LYS A 144 39.05 18.20 18.33
C LYS A 144 37.72 18.87 17.98
N LEU A 145 37.38 18.90 16.70
CA LEU A 145 36.06 19.37 16.25
C LEU A 145 34.97 18.45 16.86
N PRO A 146 33.78 18.99 17.15
CA PRO A 146 32.67 18.16 17.61
C PRO A 146 32.35 17.10 16.56
N GLU A 147 32.06 15.89 17.01
CA GLU A 147 31.65 14.80 16.12
C GLU A 147 30.29 15.14 15.50
N VAL A 148 30.28 15.36 14.18
CA VAL A 148 29.06 15.68 13.43
C VAL A 148 28.46 14.39 12.90
N LYS A 149 27.29 14.01 13.41
CA LYS A 149 26.51 12.91 12.84
C LYS A 149 25.84 13.37 11.56
N LEU A 150 26.33 12.88 10.43
CA LEU A 150 25.82 13.26 9.11
C LEU A 150 24.33 12.93 8.92
N SER A 151 23.82 11.87 9.55
CA SER A 151 22.41 11.45 9.47
C SER A 151 21.43 12.43 10.13
N GLU A 152 21.88 13.20 11.12
CA GLU A 152 21.03 14.13 11.89
C GLU A 152 21.04 15.55 11.31
N THR A 153 21.77 15.78 10.21
CA THR A 153 21.80 17.07 9.50
C THR A 153 20.42 17.38 8.89
N PRO A 154 19.97 18.65 8.88
CA PRO A 154 18.62 19.02 8.43
C PRO A 154 18.33 18.55 7.00
N VAL A 155 19.35 18.52 6.14
CA VAL A 155 19.26 18.05 4.75
C VAL A 155 19.03 16.53 4.66
N ARG A 156 19.67 15.75 5.55
CA ARG A 156 19.66 14.28 5.51
C ARG A 156 18.58 13.64 6.40
N ARG A 157 18.00 14.38 7.34
CA ARG A 157 16.95 13.87 8.25
C ARG A 157 15.82 13.14 7.53
N ASP A 158 15.36 13.69 6.40
CA ASP A 158 14.28 13.08 5.61
C ASP A 158 14.71 11.75 4.98
N GLN A 159 15.97 11.66 4.55
CA GLN A 159 16.53 10.49 3.87
C GLN A 159 16.73 9.31 4.83
N PHE A 160 17.14 9.61 6.07
CA PHE A 160 17.37 8.60 7.11
C PHE A 160 16.13 8.30 7.97
N ASN A 161 14.95 8.81 7.60
CA ASN A 161 13.70 8.53 8.31
C ASN A 161 13.11 7.15 7.94
N VAL A 162 13.90 6.09 8.14
CA VAL A 162 13.53 4.69 7.82
C VAL A 162 12.39 4.12 8.67
N LYS A 163 11.98 4.83 9.73
CA LYS A 163 10.92 4.38 10.66
C LYS A 163 9.51 4.68 10.15
N ARG A 164 9.34 5.56 9.17
CA ARG A 164 8.01 5.89 8.62
C ARG A 164 7.75 5.04 7.37
N MET A 165 6.74 4.18 7.45
CA MET A 165 6.26 3.43 6.29
C MET A 165 5.61 4.38 5.28
N ASP A 166 5.89 4.18 3.98
CA ASP A 166 5.28 4.96 2.91
C ASP A 166 3.75 4.86 2.95
N GLY A 167 3.07 5.96 2.63
CA GLY A 167 1.61 6.06 2.65
C GLY A 167 0.95 5.07 1.69
N VAL A 168 1.58 4.82 0.54
CA VAL A 168 1.10 3.87 -0.47
C VAL A 168 1.19 2.44 0.07
N THR A 169 2.34 2.06 0.62
CA THR A 169 2.55 0.74 1.25
C THR A 169 1.56 0.52 2.40
N LYS A 170 1.35 1.55 3.23
CA LYS A 170 0.37 1.51 4.32
C LYS A 170 -1.06 1.30 3.81
N PHE A 171 -1.44 1.96 2.71
CA PHE A 171 -2.74 1.78 2.07
C PHE A 171 -2.95 0.33 1.60
N PHE A 172 -1.98 -0.25 0.89
CA PHE A 172 -2.09 -1.63 0.41
C PHE A 172 -2.15 -2.65 1.56
N ILE A 173 -1.38 -2.44 2.63
CA ILE A 173 -1.46 -3.29 3.83
C ILE A 173 -2.87 -3.26 4.42
N TYR A 174 -3.46 -2.08 4.58
CA TYR A 174 -4.83 -1.98 5.09
C TYR A 174 -5.86 -2.55 4.11
N LEU A 175 -5.67 -2.38 2.81
CA LEU A 175 -6.56 -2.96 1.80
C LEU A 175 -6.56 -4.50 1.87
N VAL A 176 -5.38 -5.11 2.01
CA VAL A 176 -5.25 -6.57 2.16
C VAL A 176 -5.93 -7.06 3.45
N VAL A 177 -5.72 -6.34 4.56
CA VAL A 177 -6.39 -6.64 5.84
C VAL A 177 -7.91 -6.47 5.74
N PHE A 178 -8.38 -5.49 4.97
CA PHE A 178 -9.81 -5.27 4.75
C PHE A 178 -10.42 -6.39 3.89
N ILE A 179 -9.77 -6.76 2.79
CA ILE A 179 -10.21 -7.88 1.93
C ILE A 179 -10.25 -9.19 2.72
N SER A 180 -9.24 -9.45 3.56
CA SER A 180 -9.24 -10.65 4.40
C SER A 180 -10.37 -10.65 5.42
N MET A 181 -10.66 -9.51 6.07
CA MET A 181 -11.83 -9.39 6.95
C MET A 181 -13.15 -9.64 6.22
N VAL A 182 -13.32 -9.09 5.01
CA VAL A 182 -14.52 -9.34 4.19
C VAL A 182 -14.61 -10.80 3.79
N ALA A 183 -13.49 -11.44 3.43
CA ALA A 183 -13.45 -12.86 3.13
C ALA A 183 -13.84 -13.72 4.33
N PHE A 184 -13.32 -13.42 5.54
CA PHE A 184 -13.72 -14.10 6.77
C PHE A 184 -15.20 -13.89 7.11
N ALA A 185 -15.72 -12.66 6.95
CA ALA A 185 -17.13 -12.38 7.20
C ALA A 185 -18.04 -13.12 6.21
N ARG A 186 -17.65 -13.18 4.93
CA ARG A 186 -18.34 -13.97 3.92
C ARG A 186 -18.29 -15.45 4.28
N ASP A 187 -17.13 -16.00 4.60
CA ASP A 187 -16.94 -17.41 4.93
C ASP A 187 -17.79 -17.82 6.15
N LYS A 188 -17.84 -16.97 7.18
CA LYS A 188 -18.71 -17.18 8.35
C LYS A 188 -20.21 -17.18 8.01
N ASN A 189 -20.61 -16.41 7.01
CA ASN A 189 -22.01 -16.25 6.61
C ASN A 189 -22.42 -17.20 5.46
N VAL A 190 -21.47 -17.91 4.84
CA VAL A 190 -21.74 -18.95 3.84
C VAL A 190 -22.34 -20.16 4.55
N GLY A 191 -23.65 -20.37 4.37
CA GLY A 191 -24.40 -21.49 4.97
C GLY A 191 -25.56 -21.08 5.87
N GLU A 192 -25.72 -19.79 6.20
CA GLU A 192 -26.87 -19.33 7.01
C GLU A 192 -28.21 -19.47 6.29
N SER A 193 -28.22 -19.35 4.95
CA SER A 193 -29.40 -19.54 4.12
C SER A 193 -29.90 -21.00 4.07
N GLY A 194 -29.14 -21.96 4.61
CA GLY A 194 -29.47 -23.39 4.62
C GLY A 194 -29.44 -24.04 5.99
N LYS A 195 -29.30 -23.28 7.09
CA LYS A 195 -29.38 -23.84 8.45
C LYS A 195 -30.75 -24.52 8.63
N PRO A 196 -30.79 -25.79 9.07
CA PRO A 196 -32.07 -26.43 9.38
C PRO A 196 -32.76 -25.59 10.45
N LYS A 197 -33.97 -25.11 10.12
CA LYS A 197 -34.79 -24.41 11.10
C LYS A 197 -35.09 -25.40 12.21
N GLU A 198 -34.76 -25.05 13.46
CA GLU A 198 -35.20 -25.82 14.61
C GLU A 198 -36.73 -25.87 14.55
N ILE A 199 -37.27 -27.07 14.33
CA ILE A 199 -38.70 -27.31 14.45
C ILE A 199 -38.94 -27.33 15.95
N VAL A 200 -39.33 -26.18 16.50
CA VAL A 200 -39.82 -26.09 17.87
C VAL A 200 -41.12 -26.87 17.91
N ILE A 201 -41.07 -28.10 18.44
CA ILE A 201 -42.25 -28.91 18.68
C ILE A 201 -42.92 -28.31 19.91
N GLU A 202 -43.90 -27.43 19.69
CA GLU A 202 -44.72 -26.88 20.75
C GLU A 202 -45.67 -27.96 21.29
N ASP A 203 -45.49 -28.35 22.55
CA ASP A 203 -46.43 -29.24 23.22
C ASP A 203 -47.72 -28.49 23.56
N LYS A 204 -48.78 -28.77 22.82
CA LYS A 204 -50.09 -28.13 22.97
C LYS A 204 -50.65 -28.27 24.38
N TYR A 205 -50.36 -29.38 25.07
CA TYR A 205 -50.89 -29.65 26.41
C TYR A 205 -50.23 -28.78 27.48
N GLU A 206 -48.94 -28.47 27.34
CA GLU A 206 -48.22 -27.58 28.27
C GLU A 206 -48.73 -26.14 28.14
N ILE A 207 -49.00 -25.69 26.91
CA ILE A 207 -49.57 -24.37 26.61
C ILE A 207 -50.98 -24.24 27.21
N GLU A 208 -51.82 -25.26 27.08
CA GLU A 208 -53.16 -25.27 27.68
C GLU A 208 -53.11 -25.31 29.21
N ARG A 209 -52.16 -26.03 29.80
CA ARG A 209 -51.94 -26.03 31.25
C ARG A 209 -51.53 -24.65 31.76
N GLN A 210 -50.59 -23.97 31.09
CA GLN A 210 -50.18 -22.62 31.46
C GLN A 210 -51.30 -21.58 31.28
N LYS A 211 -52.14 -21.73 30.25
CA LYS A 211 -53.31 -20.86 30.05
C LYS A 211 -54.33 -21.02 31.18
N ARG A 212 -54.62 -22.26 31.61
CA ARG A 212 -55.50 -22.53 32.75
C ARG A 212 -54.98 -21.91 34.05
N LEU A 213 -53.69 -22.10 34.33
CA LEU A 213 -53.05 -21.51 35.52
C LEU A 213 -53.13 -19.97 35.52
N LYS A 214 -52.90 -19.34 34.37
CA LYS A 214 -53.03 -17.88 34.23
C LYS A 214 -54.47 -17.39 34.43
N GLN A 215 -55.45 -18.10 33.89
CA GLN A 215 -56.87 -17.77 34.09
C GLN A 215 -57.27 -17.90 35.57
N GLU A 216 -56.82 -18.96 36.25
CA GLU A 216 -57.06 -19.14 37.69
C GLU A 216 -56.39 -18.04 38.53
N GLU A 217 -55.18 -17.60 38.17
CA GLU A 217 -54.52 -16.47 38.84
C GLU A 217 -55.25 -15.15 38.61
N GLU A 218 -55.68 -14.87 37.38
CA GLU A 218 -56.47 -13.68 37.04
C GLU A 218 -57.79 -13.63 37.80
N GLU A 219 -58.52 -14.75 37.88
CA GLU A 219 -59.76 -14.87 38.65
C GLU A 219 -59.54 -14.63 40.16
N ARG A 220 -58.43 -15.14 40.73
CA ARG A 220 -58.06 -14.89 42.13
C ARG A 220 -57.78 -13.41 42.37
N VAL A 221 -57.02 -12.77 41.48
CA VAL A 221 -56.70 -11.34 41.59
C VAL A 221 -57.96 -10.48 41.44
N GLU A 222 -58.87 -10.83 40.54
CA GLU A 222 -60.16 -10.15 40.42
C GLU A 222 -61.04 -10.33 41.66
N ALA A 223 -61.09 -11.53 42.23
CA ALA A 223 -61.82 -11.80 43.46
C ALA A 223 -61.27 -10.98 44.63
N GLU A 224 -59.94 -10.89 44.78
CA GLU A 224 -59.31 -10.03 45.79
C GLU A 224 -59.60 -8.55 45.57
N ARG A 225 -59.57 -8.06 44.32
CA ARG A 225 -59.95 -6.68 43.99
C ARG A 225 -61.40 -6.39 44.35
N LYS A 226 -62.33 -7.31 44.05
CA LYS A 226 -63.75 -7.17 44.42
C LYS A 226 -63.93 -7.13 45.93
N ARG A 227 -63.23 -7.99 46.69
CA ARG A 227 -63.24 -7.99 48.16
C ARG A 227 -62.73 -6.67 48.73
N LYS A 228 -61.61 -6.14 48.23
CA LYS A 228 -61.08 -4.84 48.66
C LYS A 228 -62.05 -3.69 48.38
N ILE A 229 -62.69 -3.68 47.21
CA ILE A 229 -63.71 -2.67 46.86
C ILE A 229 -64.94 -2.79 47.77
N GLU A 230 -65.35 -3.99 48.14
CA GLU A 230 -66.48 -4.22 49.04
C GLU A 230 -66.16 -3.79 50.47
N GLU A 231 -64.96 -4.10 50.97
CA GLU A 231 -64.45 -3.60 52.27
C GLU A 231 -64.38 -2.06 52.30
N GLU A 232 -63.90 -1.40 51.24
CA GLU A 232 -63.90 0.06 51.14
C GLU A 232 -65.31 0.64 51.15
N LYS A 233 -66.27 0.02 50.46
CA LYS A 233 -67.69 0.43 50.48
C LYS A 233 -68.31 0.26 51.87
N GLU A 234 -67.98 -0.81 52.59
CA GLU A 234 -68.44 -1.01 53.97
C GLU A 234 -67.84 0.03 54.94
N LEU A 235 -66.55 0.34 54.81
CA LEU A 235 -65.90 1.39 55.59
C LEU A 235 -66.51 2.77 55.31
N ALA A 236 -66.81 3.08 54.04
CA ALA A 236 -67.52 4.32 53.67
C ALA A 236 -68.93 4.38 54.27
N ARG A 237 -69.69 3.26 54.26
CA ARG A 237 -71.01 3.19 54.93
C ARG A 237 -70.92 3.40 56.44
N LYS A 238 -69.90 2.83 57.10
CA LYS A 238 -69.67 3.01 58.55
C LYS A 238 -69.27 4.46 58.89
N ASN A 239 -68.43 5.09 58.06
CA ASN A 239 -68.00 6.48 58.24
C ASN A 239 -69.07 7.53 57.88
N GLY A 240 -70.11 7.16 57.13
CA GLY A 240 -71.24 8.04 56.75
C GLY A 240 -72.24 8.35 57.87
N ARG A 241 -72.12 7.72 59.05
CA ARG A 241 -72.95 8.02 60.22
C ARG A 241 -72.27 9.07 61.12
N LYS A 242 -72.20 10.31 60.65
CA LYS A 242 -71.85 11.47 61.50
C LYS A 242 -73.12 12.18 61.99
N TRP A 243 -73.37 11.95 63.28
CA TRP A 243 -74.06 12.76 64.29
C TRP A 243 -74.63 14.11 63.80
N TYR A 244 -75.94 14.12 63.51
CA TYR A 244 -76.78 15.30 63.54
C TYR A 244 -77.92 15.08 64.54
N TYR A 245 -77.59 15.12 65.83
CA TYR A 245 -78.55 15.54 66.85
C TYR A 245 -77.91 16.71 67.59
N LEU A 246 -77.98 17.84 66.89
CA LEU A 246 -77.83 19.18 67.43
C LEU A 246 -79.04 19.44 68.33
N TRP A 247 -78.81 20.04 69.50
CA TRP A 247 -79.62 21.14 70.01
C TRP A 247 -81.11 21.13 69.66
N LEU A 248 -81.92 20.62 70.57
CA LEU A 248 -83.26 21.14 70.81
C LEU A 248 -83.44 21.31 72.32
N LYS A 249 -83.98 22.48 72.63
CA LYS A 249 -84.18 23.15 73.90
C LYS A 249 -85.11 22.41 74.85
#